data_AF-A0A3C1V670-F1
#
_entry.id   AF-A0A3C1V670-F1
#
_cell.length_a   1.000
_cell.length_b   1.000
_cell.length_c   1.000
_cell.angle_alpha   90.00
_cell.angle_beta   90.00
_cell.angle_gamma   90.00
#
_symmetry.space_group_name_H-M   'P 1'
#
loop_
_entity.id
_entity.type
_entity.pdbx_description
1 polymer ?
#
loop_
_entity_poly.entity_id
_entity_poly.type
_entity_poly.pdbx_seq_one_letter_code
_entity_poly.pdbx_strand_id
1 'polypeptide(L)'
;TSYYETIHDAIRRYDKHHLLLGDRYEANASIAMEVINAAKPYVDVLSFQDFRDPVKHLDEWHRKTGKPVLLADAAGVNFQSSDFFKTNNGAWYAKTLSGLFENSGCIGFHLCGAYQRNKARRRGLLDEMERADQKNVDQMTAANERVTQKMAQMFQN
;
A
#
# COMPACT_ATOMS: atom_id res chain seq x y z
N THR A 1 -1.02 -4.47 -24.41
CA THR A 1 -1.02 -5.68 -23.54
C THR A 1 0.34 -6.35 -23.44
N SER A 2 1.15 -6.37 -24.52
CA SER A 2 2.46 -7.06 -24.59
C SER A 2 3.36 -6.98 -23.35
N TYR A 3 3.47 -5.82 -22.68
CA TYR A 3 4.23 -5.70 -21.42
C TYR A 3 3.74 -6.67 -20.33
N TYR A 4 2.43 -6.65 -20.03
CA TYR A 4 1.86 -7.48 -18.97
C TYR A 4 1.80 -8.96 -19.34
N GLU A 5 1.53 -9.27 -20.61
CA GLU A 5 1.55 -10.64 -21.13
C GLU A 5 2.93 -11.27 -20.98
N THR A 6 3.98 -10.54 -21.38
CA THR A 6 5.36 -11.00 -21.28
C THR A 6 5.76 -11.31 -19.84
N ILE A 7 5.42 -10.42 -18.90
CA ILE A 7 5.75 -10.60 -17.47
C ILE A 7 4.92 -11.75 -16.87
N HIS A 8 3.62 -11.80 -17.16
CA HIS A 8 2.74 -12.87 -16.71
C HIS A 8 3.25 -14.24 -17.16
N ASP A 9 3.53 -14.42 -18.45
CA ASP A 9 3.95 -15.71 -18.99
C ASP A 9 5.33 -16.12 -18.49
N ALA A 10 6.24 -15.15 -18.32
CA ALA A 10 7.54 -15.40 -17.73
C ALA A 10 7.41 -15.89 -16.28
N ILE A 11 6.56 -15.26 -15.46
CA ILE A 11 6.35 -15.68 -14.07
C ILE A 11 5.62 -17.02 -14.03
N ARG A 12 4.49 -17.18 -14.75
CA ARG A 12 3.68 -18.42 -14.76
C ARG A 12 4.43 -19.64 -15.28
N ARG A 13 5.50 -19.46 -16.05
CA ARG A 13 6.40 -20.55 -16.45
C ARG A 13 7.09 -21.20 -15.25
N TYR A 14 7.48 -20.41 -14.25
CA TYR A 14 8.24 -20.88 -13.09
C TYR A 14 7.41 -20.94 -11.81
N ASP A 15 6.33 -20.15 -11.72
CA ASP A 15 5.50 -20.02 -10.54
C ASP A 15 4.01 -19.91 -10.89
N LYS A 16 3.31 -21.03 -10.77
CA LYS A 16 1.88 -21.14 -11.07
C LYS A 16 0.97 -20.86 -9.87
N HIS A 17 1.54 -20.73 -8.68
CA HIS A 17 0.77 -20.78 -7.44
C HIS A 17 0.75 -19.45 -6.69
N HIS A 18 1.65 -18.51 -6.99
CA HIS A 18 1.67 -17.21 -6.35
C HIS A 18 0.89 -16.14 -7.12
N LEU A 19 0.44 -15.11 -6.39
CA LEU A 19 -0.31 -13.99 -6.95
C LEU A 19 0.59 -13.02 -7.72
N LEU A 20 0.07 -12.49 -8.82
CA LEU A 20 0.67 -11.41 -9.58
C LEU A 20 0.09 -10.06 -9.12
N LEU A 21 0.91 -9.26 -8.45
CA LEU A 21 0.47 -8.08 -7.70
C LEU A 21 0.42 -6.77 -8.52
N GLY A 22 0.55 -6.83 -9.84
CA GLY A 22 0.57 -5.64 -10.69
C GLY A 22 1.88 -4.84 -10.60
N ASP A 23 1.81 -3.54 -10.94
CA ASP A 23 2.99 -2.73 -11.27
C ASP A 23 3.20 -1.51 -10.34
N ARG A 24 2.58 -1.53 -9.14
CA ARG A 24 2.66 -0.44 -8.14
C ARG A 24 2.43 0.95 -8.76
N TYR A 25 1.28 1.09 -9.40
CA TYR A 25 0.86 2.28 -10.14
C TYR A 25 0.89 3.56 -9.30
N GLU A 26 1.31 4.67 -9.89
CA GLU A 26 1.32 6.00 -9.25
C GLU A 26 -0.07 6.66 -9.29
N ALA A 27 -0.68 6.90 -8.13
CA ALA A 27 -1.99 7.55 -8.01
C ALA A 27 -1.90 9.04 -7.63
N ASN A 28 -0.70 9.57 -7.35
CA ASN A 28 -0.51 11.02 -7.18
C ASN A 28 -0.70 11.81 -8.49
N ALA A 29 -0.69 11.12 -9.63
CA ALA A 29 -0.94 11.65 -10.96
C ALA A 29 -1.95 10.76 -11.69
N SER A 30 -2.60 11.32 -12.72
CA SER A 30 -3.53 10.54 -13.54
C SER A 30 -2.80 9.45 -14.30
N ILE A 31 -3.27 8.20 -14.16
CA ILE A 31 -2.86 7.08 -14.99
C ILE A 31 -3.88 6.85 -16.09
N ALA A 32 -3.39 6.61 -17.31
CA ALA A 32 -4.21 6.27 -18.45
C ALA A 32 -4.91 4.91 -18.22
N MET A 33 -6.23 4.87 -18.38
CA MET A 33 -7.01 3.64 -18.14
C MET A 33 -6.65 2.52 -19.11
N GLU A 34 -6.07 2.84 -20.27
CA GLU A 34 -5.51 1.89 -21.23
C GLU A 34 -4.43 1.02 -20.58
N VAL A 35 -3.59 1.58 -19.69
CA VAL A 35 -2.56 0.82 -18.97
C VAL A 35 -3.20 -0.14 -17.97
N ILE A 36 -4.19 0.35 -17.21
CA ILE A 36 -4.92 -0.45 -16.21
C ILE A 36 -5.71 -1.59 -16.88
N ASN A 37 -6.40 -1.28 -17.98
CA ASN A 37 -7.16 -2.26 -18.76
C ASN A 37 -6.23 -3.29 -19.42
N ALA A 38 -5.05 -2.87 -19.87
CA ALA A 38 -4.04 -3.78 -20.40
C ALA A 38 -3.49 -4.74 -19.33
N ALA A 39 -3.43 -4.33 -18.07
CA ALA A 39 -2.97 -5.15 -16.95
C ALA A 39 -4.02 -6.16 -16.47
N LYS A 40 -5.30 -5.76 -16.47
CA LYS A 40 -6.42 -6.48 -15.85
C LYS A 40 -6.48 -8.00 -16.15
N PRO A 41 -6.24 -8.50 -17.38
CA PRO A 41 -6.29 -9.95 -17.63
C PRO A 41 -5.05 -10.72 -17.15
N TYR A 42 -3.95 -10.04 -16.82
CA TYR A 42 -2.65 -10.65 -16.50
C TYR A 42 -2.24 -10.52 -15.03
N VAL A 43 -3.00 -9.78 -14.22
CA VAL A 43 -2.69 -9.55 -12.81
C VAL A 43 -3.85 -9.98 -11.92
N ASP A 44 -3.52 -10.55 -10.76
CA ASP A 44 -4.50 -10.99 -9.78
C ASP A 44 -4.97 -9.82 -8.91
N VAL A 45 -4.05 -8.88 -8.62
CA VAL A 45 -4.26 -7.70 -7.78
C VAL A 45 -3.75 -6.45 -8.49
N LEU A 46 -4.43 -5.32 -8.28
CA LEU A 46 -3.88 -4.00 -8.62
C LEU A 46 -3.16 -3.41 -7.40
N SER A 47 -1.84 -3.29 -7.45
CA SER A 47 -1.08 -2.57 -6.43
C SER A 47 -0.81 -1.12 -6.82
N PHE A 48 -0.78 -0.22 -5.84
CA PHE A 48 -0.56 1.20 -6.10
C PHE A 48 0.19 1.94 -5.01
N GLN A 49 0.71 3.10 -5.38
CA GLN A 49 1.33 4.05 -4.48
C GLN A 49 0.56 5.36 -4.48
N ASP A 50 0.37 5.95 -3.29
CA ASP A 50 -0.38 7.20 -3.13
C ASP A 50 0.01 7.91 -1.84
N PHE A 51 0.42 9.18 -1.97
CA PHE A 51 0.85 10.02 -0.85
C PHE A 51 -0.09 11.22 -0.64
N ARG A 52 -1.26 11.22 -1.27
CA ARG A 52 -2.27 12.27 -1.22
C ARG A 52 -3.60 11.77 -0.66
N ASP A 53 -4.28 10.84 -1.34
CA ASP A 53 -5.64 10.42 -0.98
C ASP A 53 -5.89 8.91 -1.21
N PRO A 54 -5.12 8.04 -0.52
CA PRO A 54 -5.10 6.60 -0.80
C PRO A 54 -6.46 5.91 -0.62
N VAL A 55 -7.26 6.33 0.36
CA VAL A 55 -8.57 5.71 0.62
C VAL A 55 -9.51 5.97 -0.56
N LYS A 56 -9.52 7.21 -1.07
CA LYS A 56 -10.35 7.58 -2.22
C LYS A 56 -9.90 6.87 -3.49
N HIS A 57 -8.60 6.90 -3.81
CA HIS A 57 -8.12 6.30 -5.06
C HIS A 57 -8.23 4.77 -5.06
N LEU A 58 -8.11 4.11 -3.89
CA LEU A 58 -8.41 2.67 -3.77
C LEU A 58 -9.86 2.39 -4.20
N ASP A 59 -10.82 3.14 -3.67
CA ASP A 59 -12.24 2.98 -4.01
C ASP A 59 -12.48 3.17 -5.51
N GLU A 60 -11.93 4.24 -6.08
CA GLU A 60 -12.06 4.51 -7.51
C GLU A 60 -11.53 3.36 -8.36
N TRP A 61 -10.41 2.75 -7.98
CA TRP A 61 -9.80 1.67 -8.75
C TRP A 61 -10.57 0.38 -8.62
N HIS A 62 -11.01 0.04 -7.41
CA HIS A 62 -11.85 -1.12 -7.20
C HIS A 62 -13.15 -0.98 -8.00
N ARG A 63 -13.82 0.17 -7.93
CA ARG A 63 -15.06 0.44 -8.68
C ARG A 63 -14.88 0.38 -10.19
N LYS A 64 -13.78 0.93 -10.73
CA LYS A 64 -13.52 0.94 -12.17
C LYS A 64 -13.16 -0.44 -12.72
N THR A 65 -12.51 -1.28 -11.92
CA THR A 65 -11.87 -2.50 -12.42
C THR A 65 -12.50 -3.80 -11.92
N GLY A 66 -13.13 -3.77 -10.74
CA GLY A 66 -13.61 -4.93 -9.99
C GLY A 66 -12.50 -5.81 -9.41
N LYS A 67 -11.22 -5.42 -9.54
CA LYS A 67 -10.09 -6.19 -9.04
C LYS A 67 -9.85 -5.90 -7.55
N PRO A 68 -9.30 -6.87 -6.78
CA PRO A 68 -8.72 -6.58 -5.47
C PRO A 68 -7.58 -5.57 -5.60
N VAL A 69 -7.43 -4.68 -4.61
CA VAL A 69 -6.51 -3.55 -4.65
C VAL A 69 -5.64 -3.53 -3.39
N LEU A 70 -4.32 -3.36 -3.59
CA LEU A 70 -3.32 -3.27 -2.53
C LEU A 70 -2.72 -1.86 -2.51
N LEU A 71 -2.82 -1.14 -1.39
CA LEU A 71 -2.02 0.06 -1.18
C LEU A 71 -0.58 -0.34 -0.86
N ALA A 72 0.25 -0.47 -1.88
CA ALA A 72 1.59 -1.03 -1.76
C ALA A 72 2.65 -0.02 -1.30
N ASP A 73 2.37 1.29 -1.35
CA ASP A 73 3.31 2.31 -0.87
C ASP A 73 2.61 3.64 -0.55
N ALA A 74 2.52 3.98 0.74
CA ALA A 74 1.98 5.27 1.17
C ALA A 74 2.51 5.69 2.55
N ALA A 75 2.57 7.00 2.81
CA ALA A 75 2.89 7.54 4.13
C ALA A 75 2.32 8.95 4.32
N GLY A 76 2.01 9.30 5.56
CA GLY A 76 1.60 10.64 5.98
C GLY A 76 2.79 11.58 6.08
N VAL A 77 3.31 12.00 4.93
CA VAL A 77 4.57 12.77 4.86
C VAL A 77 4.32 14.24 5.14
N ASN A 78 5.05 14.80 6.12
CA ASN A 78 5.19 16.24 6.23
C ASN A 78 6.27 16.71 5.23
N PHE A 79 5.84 17.14 4.03
CA PHE A 79 6.75 17.64 3.00
C PHE A 79 7.34 19.02 3.34
N GLN A 80 6.76 19.73 4.30
CA GLN A 80 7.20 21.05 4.75
C GLN A 80 8.31 20.99 5.82
N SER A 81 8.54 19.83 6.45
CA SER A 81 9.63 19.68 7.43
C SER A 81 11.00 19.86 6.75
N SER A 82 11.82 20.75 7.32
CA SER A 82 13.21 20.99 6.96
C SER A 82 14.18 19.98 7.59
N ASP A 83 13.69 19.08 8.45
CA ASP A 83 14.52 18.09 9.11
C ASP A 83 15.15 17.15 8.09
N PHE A 84 16.42 16.79 8.34
CA PHE A 84 17.11 15.84 7.51
C PHE A 84 16.40 14.49 7.57
N PHE A 85 16.11 13.96 8.76
CA PHE A 85 15.25 12.79 8.93
C PHE A 85 13.85 13.21 9.35
N LYS A 86 12.84 12.68 8.64
CA LYS A 86 11.43 12.94 8.91
C LYS A 86 10.84 11.78 9.69
N THR A 87 10.10 12.09 10.75
CA THR A 87 9.37 11.09 11.52
C THR A 87 8.23 10.50 10.71
N ASN A 88 7.87 9.25 11.00
CA ASN A 88 6.62 8.70 10.50
C ASN A 88 5.41 9.38 11.16
N ASN A 89 4.22 9.07 10.67
CA ASN A 89 2.97 9.63 11.17
C ASN A 89 1.98 8.49 11.46
N GLY A 90 2.03 7.96 12.68
CA GLY A 90 1.19 6.86 13.13
C GLY A 90 -0.30 7.22 13.19
N ALA A 91 -0.63 8.48 13.50
CA ALA A 91 -2.02 8.95 13.47
C ALA A 91 -2.61 8.94 12.06
N TRP A 92 -1.85 9.42 11.06
CA TRP A 92 -2.24 9.30 9.66
C TRP A 92 -2.35 7.84 9.24
N TYR A 93 -1.40 6.98 9.62
CA TYR A 93 -1.43 5.55 9.30
C TYR A 93 -2.70 4.90 9.85
N ALA A 94 -3.05 5.16 11.11
CA ALA A 94 -4.24 4.61 11.74
C ALA A 94 -5.53 5.05 11.03
N LYS A 95 -5.63 6.33 10.67
CA LYS A 95 -6.78 6.86 9.93
C LYS A 95 -6.89 6.22 8.53
N THR A 96 -5.78 6.14 7.82
CA THR A 96 -5.72 5.55 6.48
C THR A 96 -6.08 4.06 6.53
N LEU A 97 -5.46 3.29 7.42
CA LEU A 97 -5.74 1.86 7.58
C LEU A 97 -7.22 1.60 7.89
N SER A 98 -7.81 2.38 8.80
CA SER A 98 -9.24 2.26 9.10
C SER A 98 -10.11 2.59 7.90
N GLY A 99 -9.78 3.62 7.11
CA GLY A 99 -10.55 3.96 5.91
C GLY A 99 -10.43 2.92 4.80
N LEU A 100 -9.25 2.34 4.62
CA LEU A 100 -9.02 1.27 3.66
C LEU A 100 -9.78 0.00 4.04
N PHE A 101 -9.87 -0.32 5.33
CA PHE A 101 -10.60 -1.48 5.83
C PHE A 101 -12.09 -1.47 5.48
N GLU A 102 -12.72 -0.29 5.43
CA GLU A 102 -14.14 -0.17 5.06
C GLU A 102 -14.40 -0.43 3.56
N ASN A 103 -13.35 -0.51 2.74
CA ASN A 103 -13.48 -0.80 1.31
C ASN A 103 -13.33 -2.31 1.04
N SER A 104 -14.39 -2.95 0.51
CA SER A 104 -14.39 -4.39 0.20
C SER A 104 -13.37 -4.82 -0.86
N GLY A 105 -12.86 -3.86 -1.64
CA GLY A 105 -11.79 -4.10 -2.62
C GLY A 105 -10.39 -4.08 -2.04
N CYS A 106 -10.22 -3.56 -0.82
CA CYS A 106 -8.90 -3.46 -0.20
C CYS A 106 -8.44 -4.82 0.32
N ILE A 107 -7.21 -5.20 -0.02
CA ILE A 107 -6.58 -6.44 0.50
C ILE A 107 -5.35 -6.17 1.37
N GLY A 108 -4.96 -4.92 1.57
CA GLY A 108 -3.81 -4.60 2.42
C GLY A 108 -3.24 -3.21 2.22
N PHE A 109 -2.27 -2.90 3.08
CA PHE A 109 -1.53 -1.64 3.09
C PHE A 109 -0.08 -1.87 3.54
N HIS A 110 0.88 -1.37 2.77
CA HIS A 110 2.29 -1.26 3.13
C HIS A 110 2.74 0.20 3.31
N LEU A 111 3.30 0.51 4.49
CA LEU A 111 3.82 1.84 4.82
C LEU A 111 5.15 2.12 4.08
N CYS A 112 5.24 3.29 3.44
CA CYS A 112 6.47 3.78 2.81
C CYS A 112 7.54 4.11 3.87
N GLY A 113 8.68 3.43 3.79
CA GLY A 113 9.79 3.65 4.73
C GLY A 113 9.48 3.14 6.14
N ALA A 114 8.84 1.97 6.21
CA ALA A 114 8.49 1.31 7.46
C ALA A 114 9.69 0.72 8.20
N TYR A 115 10.76 0.32 7.52
CA TYR A 115 11.84 -0.41 8.17
C TYR A 115 12.93 0.53 8.71
N GLN A 116 14.09 0.60 8.08
CA GLN A 116 15.23 1.38 8.57
C GLN A 116 15.40 2.71 7.84
N ARG A 117 15.76 3.76 8.59
CA ARG A 117 16.10 5.08 8.06
C ARG A 117 17.29 4.98 7.12
N ASN A 118 17.20 5.64 5.96
CA ASN A 118 18.30 5.80 5.03
C ASN A 118 18.38 7.23 4.50
N LYS A 119 19.52 7.62 3.92
CA LYS A 119 19.77 8.99 3.45
C LYS A 119 18.95 9.38 2.20
N ALA A 120 18.40 8.41 1.47
CA ALA A 120 17.59 8.65 0.28
C ALA A 120 16.13 8.96 0.62
N ARG A 121 15.47 8.09 1.41
CA ARG A 121 14.07 8.24 1.85
C ARG A 121 13.91 9.10 3.09
N ARG A 122 14.99 9.20 3.88
CA ARG A 122 15.12 10.05 5.07
C ARG A 122 14.03 9.77 6.12
N ARG A 123 13.58 8.52 6.22
CA ARG A 123 12.53 8.05 7.13
C ARG A 123 12.67 6.54 7.35
N GLY A 124 12.14 6.06 8.47
CA GLY A 124 12.25 4.68 8.95
C GLY A 124 11.66 4.56 10.35
N LEU A 125 11.03 3.44 10.68
CA LEU A 125 10.63 3.15 12.06
C LEU A 125 11.81 2.73 12.93
N LEU A 126 12.94 2.34 12.32
CA LEU A 126 14.22 2.12 12.98
C LEU A 126 15.24 3.17 12.54
N ASP A 127 16.03 3.69 13.46
CA ASP A 127 17.21 4.46 13.11
C ASP A 127 18.41 3.59 12.71
N GLU A 128 19.54 4.22 12.40
CA GLU A 128 20.79 3.54 12.03
C GLU A 128 21.39 2.66 13.13
N MET A 129 20.95 2.84 14.38
CA MET A 129 21.33 2.04 15.54
C MET A 129 20.22 1.05 15.95
N GLU A 130 19.27 0.79 15.04
CA GLU A 130 18.10 -0.08 15.25
C GLU A 130 17.18 0.37 16.39
N ARG A 131 17.23 1.65 16.78
CA ARG A 131 16.32 2.18 17.81
C ARG A 131 15.00 2.55 17.17
N ALA A 132 13.91 2.08 17.78
CA ALA A 132 12.57 2.27 17.26
C ALA A 132 12.05 3.71 17.46
N ASP A 133 11.29 4.20 16.49
CA ASP A 133 10.37 5.33 16.63
C ASP A 133 9.14 4.90 17.44
N GLN A 134 9.36 4.68 18.75
CA GLN A 134 8.41 3.98 19.62
C GLN A 134 7.01 4.58 19.57
N LYS A 135 6.92 5.92 19.56
CA LYS A 135 5.64 6.63 19.47
C LYS A 135 4.83 6.22 18.23
N ASN A 136 5.47 6.19 17.06
CA ASN A 136 4.79 5.83 15.83
C ASN A 136 4.53 4.33 15.72
N VAL A 137 5.47 3.50 16.22
CA VAL A 137 5.28 2.05 16.31
C VAL A 137 4.06 1.71 17.15
N ASP A 138 3.91 2.30 18.35
CA ASP A 138 2.78 2.04 19.24
C ASP A 138 1.44 2.43 18.59
N GLN A 139 1.40 3.58 17.91
CA GLN A 139 0.21 4.02 17.18
C GLN A 139 -0.18 3.06 16.04
N MET A 140 0.80 2.56 15.30
CA MET A 140 0.60 1.63 14.19
C MET A 140 0.19 0.25 14.69
N THR A 141 0.82 -0.25 15.75
CA THR A 141 0.46 -1.51 16.43
C THR A 141 -1.00 -1.47 16.87
N ALA A 142 -1.39 -0.43 17.62
CA ALA A 142 -2.78 -0.28 18.07
C ALA A 142 -3.78 -0.20 16.91
N ALA A 143 -3.40 0.39 15.77
CA ALA A 143 -4.25 0.42 14.58
C ALA A 143 -4.39 -0.97 13.93
N ASN A 144 -3.28 -1.70 13.78
CA ASN A 144 -3.27 -3.06 13.22
C ASN A 144 -4.09 -4.03 14.08
N GLU A 145 -3.95 -3.95 15.41
CA GLU A 145 -4.73 -4.77 16.35
C GLU A 145 -6.23 -4.52 16.23
N ARG A 146 -6.67 -3.25 16.16
CA ARG A 146 -8.09 -2.91 15.99
C ARG A 146 -8.66 -3.48 14.70
N VAL A 147 -7.95 -3.35 13.58
CA VAL A 147 -8.42 -3.91 12.30
C VAL A 147 -8.41 -5.43 12.33
N THR A 148 -7.41 -6.05 12.95
CA THR A 148 -7.36 -7.52 13.12
C THR A 148 -8.54 -8.03 13.94
N GLN A 149 -8.89 -7.35 15.04
CA GLN A 149 -10.05 -7.67 15.86
C GLN A 149 -11.37 -7.53 15.08
N LYS A 150 -11.53 -6.45 14.30
CA LYS A 150 -12.69 -6.26 13.42
C LYS A 150 -12.80 -7.37 12.38
N MET A 151 -11.69 -7.72 11.71
CA MET A 151 -11.65 -8.84 10.75
C MET A 151 -12.07 -10.15 11.40
N ALA A 152 -11.52 -10.47 12.57
CA ALA A 152 -11.88 -11.69 13.31
C ALA A 152 -13.38 -11.75 13.62
N GLN A 153 -14.00 -10.63 14.00
CA GLN A 153 -15.45 -10.58 14.25
C GLN A 153 -16.29 -10.75 12.98
N MET A 154 -15.82 -10.23 11.83
CA MET A 154 -16.55 -10.31 10.56
C MET A 154 -16.53 -11.72 9.94
N PHE A 155 -15.44 -12.47 10.12
CA PHE A 155 -15.23 -13.76 9.45
C PHE A 155 -15.35 -14.97 10.40
N GLN A 156 -15.91 -14.79 11.59
CA GLN A 156 -16.15 -15.86 12.57
C GLN A 156 -17.47 -16.65 12.33
N ASN A 157 -18.12 -16.48 11.19
CA ASN A 157 -19.32 -17.23 10.78
C ASN A 157 -19.03 -18.13 9.57
#